data_AF-A0A8J8JZF3-F1
#
_entry.id   AF-A0A8J8JZF3-F1
#
_cell.length_a   1.000
_cell.length_b   1.000
_cell.length_c   1.000
_cell.angle_alpha   90.00
_cell.angle_beta   90.00
_cell.angle_gamma   90.00
#
_symmetry.space_group_name_H-M   'P 1'
#
loop_
_entity.id
_entity.type
_entity.pdbx_description
1 polymer ?
#
loop_
_entity_poly.entity_id
_entity_poly.type
_entity_poly.pdbx_seq_one_letter_code
_entity_poly.pdbx_strand_id
1 'polypeptide(L)'
;MKFSFEIVPRTYQAFEEQYQFVSTLGESISMINVPDIQRFDIRSWDTGKKVDRSKHQFVPHFRASDFSLESGDIFRIIEENELDHVLLVSGDPPEGIKREFHNTSVLDLIRVVKQR
;
A
#
# COMPACT_ATOMS: atom_id res chain seq x y z
N MET A 1 16.13 -16.68 -6.03
CA MET A 1 15.93 -15.82 -4.84
C MET A 1 15.03 -14.68 -5.26
N LYS A 2 13.96 -14.38 -4.51
CA LYS A 2 13.02 -13.30 -4.84
C LYS A 2 13.32 -12.10 -3.96
N PHE A 3 13.58 -10.94 -4.56
CA PHE A 3 13.81 -9.70 -3.82
C PHE A 3 12.58 -8.79 -3.89
N SER A 4 12.37 -8.05 -2.81
CA SER A 4 11.37 -7.00 -2.71
C SER A 4 12.06 -5.66 -2.51
N PHE A 5 11.51 -4.62 -3.11
CA PHE A 5 11.97 -3.25 -2.92
C PHE A 5 10.82 -2.38 -2.39
N GLU A 6 11.07 -1.60 -1.33
CA GLU A 6 10.08 -0.67 -0.79
C GLU A 6 10.32 0.75 -1.32
N ILE A 7 9.30 1.35 -1.95
CA ILE A 7 9.34 2.71 -2.49
C ILE A 7 8.49 3.63 -1.61
N VAL A 8 9.09 4.67 -1.04
CA VAL A 8 8.38 5.60 -0.15
C VAL A 8 7.77 6.77 -0.97
N PRO A 9 6.44 6.92 -1.04
CA PRO A 9 5.77 7.86 -1.94
C PRO A 9 5.65 9.26 -1.33
N ARG A 10 6.78 9.95 -1.11
CA ARG A 10 6.79 11.31 -0.52
C ARG A 10 6.08 12.33 -1.40
N THR A 11 6.28 12.20 -2.71
CA THR A 11 5.62 12.92 -3.80
C THR A 11 5.55 11.97 -5.00
N TYR A 12 4.74 12.28 -6.02
CA TYR A 12 4.71 11.47 -7.25
C TYR A 12 6.06 11.50 -7.99
N GLN A 13 6.78 12.62 -7.94
CA GLN A 13 8.12 12.72 -8.50
C GLN A 13 9.11 11.82 -7.76
N ALA A 14 9.13 11.86 -6.43
CA ALA A 14 10.03 11.02 -5.64
C ALA A 14 9.72 9.52 -5.80
N PHE A 15 8.45 9.16 -6.01
CA PHE A 15 8.06 7.80 -6.36
C PHE A 15 8.67 7.39 -7.69
N GLU A 16 8.51 8.22 -8.73
CA GLU A 16 9.03 7.95 -10.07
C GLU A 16 10.55 7.77 -10.07
N GLU A 17 11.29 8.67 -9.41
CA GLU A 17 12.76 8.59 -9.29
C GLU A 17 13.23 7.27 -8.66
N GLN A 18 12.55 6.82 -7.60
CA GLN A 18 12.84 5.52 -6.95
C GLN A 18 12.46 4.34 -7.85
N TYR A 19 11.33 4.42 -8.56
CA TYR A 19 10.89 3.35 -9.46
C TYR A 19 11.81 3.19 -10.68
N GLN A 20 12.30 4.29 -11.23
CA GLN A 20 13.31 4.29 -12.28
C GLN A 20 14.62 3.66 -11.78
N PHE A 21 15.05 3.97 -10.55
CA PHE A 21 16.20 3.28 -9.95
C PHE A 21 15.98 1.77 -9.85
N VAL A 22 14.81 1.32 -9.38
CA VAL A 22 14.49 -0.12 -9.30
C VAL A 22 14.55 -0.78 -10.68
N SER A 23 14.11 -0.10 -11.73
CA SER A 23 14.18 -0.61 -13.11
C SER A 23 15.63 -0.86 -13.57
N THR A 24 16.63 -0.21 -12.97
CA THR A 24 18.06 -0.46 -13.25
C THR A 24 18.61 -1.73 -12.57
N LEU A 25 17.91 -2.27 -11.57
CA LEU A 25 18.32 -3.47 -10.81
C LEU A 25 17.92 -4.79 -11.51
N GLY A 26 17.20 -4.68 -12.64
CA GLY A 26 16.78 -5.80 -13.48
C GLY A 26 15.73 -6.72 -12.83
N GLU A 27 15.59 -7.92 -13.38
CA GLU A 27 14.53 -8.90 -13.01
C GLU A 27 14.70 -9.52 -11.60
N SER A 28 15.75 -9.14 -10.87
CA SER A 28 15.97 -9.60 -9.50
C SER A 28 14.89 -9.08 -8.53
N ILE A 29 14.34 -7.90 -8.81
CA ILE A 29 13.28 -7.29 -8.01
C ILE A 29 11.93 -7.79 -8.49
N SER A 30 11.32 -8.66 -7.69
CA SER A 30 10.03 -9.31 -8.00
C SER A 30 8.82 -8.57 -7.46
N MET A 31 9.00 -7.78 -6.39
CA MET A 31 7.92 -7.10 -5.68
C MET A 31 8.27 -5.63 -5.43
N ILE A 32 7.29 -4.76 -5.63
CA ILE A 32 7.34 -3.35 -5.21
C ILE A 32 6.38 -3.16 -4.05
N ASN A 33 6.92 -2.86 -2.88
CA ASN A 33 6.13 -2.52 -1.70
C ASN A 33 6.03 -0.99 -1.60
N VAL A 34 4.86 -0.50 -1.19
CA VAL A 34 4.64 0.94 -1.03
C VAL A 34 3.96 1.20 0.30
N PRO A 35 4.62 1.82 1.29
CA PRO A 35 4.02 2.14 2.56
C PRO A 35 3.01 3.28 2.43
N ASP A 36 1.92 3.19 3.19
CA ASP A 36 1.00 4.30 3.37
C ASP A 36 1.43 5.11 4.59
N ILE A 37 1.77 6.39 4.37
CA ILE A 37 2.35 7.24 5.39
C ILE A 37 1.44 8.45 5.59
N GLN A 38 0.89 8.59 6.79
CA GLN A 38 -0.15 9.56 7.13
C GLN A 38 0.24 11.03 6.85
N ARG A 39 1.53 11.38 6.99
CA ARG A 39 2.00 12.75 6.78
C ARG A 39 2.08 13.17 5.31
N PHE A 40 2.03 12.22 4.37
CA PHE A 40 2.03 12.49 2.93
C PHE A 40 0.61 12.42 2.37
N ASP A 41 0.34 13.07 1.24
CA ASP A 41 -1.01 13.14 0.67
C ASP A 41 -1.33 11.95 -0.25
N ILE A 42 -0.31 11.20 -0.66
CA ILE A 42 -0.44 10.07 -1.57
C ILE A 42 -0.88 8.84 -0.77
N ARG A 43 -1.93 8.15 -1.20
CA ARG A 43 -2.24 6.81 -0.68
C ARG A 43 -1.34 5.78 -1.36
N SER A 44 -0.90 4.77 -0.62
CA SER A 44 -0.02 3.73 -1.17
C SER A 44 -0.59 3.10 -2.45
N TRP A 45 -1.89 2.79 -2.46
CA TRP A 45 -2.57 2.16 -3.59
C TRP A 45 -2.69 3.05 -4.83
N ASP A 46 -2.73 4.38 -4.68
CA ASP A 46 -2.81 5.31 -5.82
C ASP A 46 -1.59 5.23 -6.74
N THR A 47 -0.48 4.71 -6.22
CA THR A 47 0.77 4.54 -6.97
C THR A 47 0.75 3.31 -7.88
N GLY A 48 -0.22 2.40 -7.74
CA GLY A 48 -0.28 1.15 -8.51
C GLY A 48 -0.32 1.37 -10.03
N LYS A 49 -0.96 2.46 -10.48
CA LYS A 49 -1.02 2.85 -11.91
C LYS A 49 0.34 3.26 -12.49
N LYS A 50 1.35 3.50 -11.65
CA LYS A 50 2.73 3.87 -12.05
C LYS A 50 3.68 2.68 -12.02
N VAL A 51 3.24 1.53 -11.53
CA VAL A 51 4.04 0.31 -11.49
C VAL A 51 3.69 -0.56 -12.70
N ASP A 52 4.71 -1.05 -13.39
CA ASP A 52 4.56 -2.03 -14.46
C ASP A 52 4.23 -3.40 -13.83
N ARG A 53 2.94 -3.67 -13.68
CA ARG A 53 2.41 -4.89 -13.05
C ARG A 53 2.71 -6.17 -13.84
N SER A 54 3.23 -6.05 -15.08
CA SER A 54 3.73 -7.20 -15.83
C SER A 54 5.14 -7.64 -15.39
N LYS A 55 5.90 -6.73 -14.78
CA LYS A 55 7.27 -6.98 -14.29
C LYS A 55 7.34 -7.22 -12.80
N HIS A 56 6.51 -6.52 -12.03
CA HIS A 56 6.56 -6.56 -10.59
C HIS A 56 5.18 -6.81 -9.97
N GLN A 57 5.16 -7.63 -8.93
CA GLN A 57 4.01 -7.69 -8.03
C GLN A 57 3.94 -6.39 -7.23
N PHE A 58 2.79 -5.72 -7.26
CA PHE A 58 2.56 -4.48 -6.53
C PHE A 58 1.90 -4.78 -5.17
N VAL A 59 2.50 -4.30 -4.08
CA VAL A 59 2.06 -4.57 -2.70
C VAL A 59 1.94 -3.24 -1.93
N PRO A 60 0.81 -2.52 -2.04
CA PRO A 60 0.56 -1.35 -1.22
C PRO A 60 0.28 -1.76 0.23
N HIS A 61 0.76 -0.96 1.18
CA HIS A 61 0.47 -1.15 2.60
C HIS A 61 -0.82 -0.44 2.96
N PHE A 62 -1.65 -1.10 3.74
CA PHE A 62 -2.92 -0.59 4.22
C PHE A 62 -2.83 -0.51 5.74
N ARG A 63 -3.01 0.69 6.28
CA ARG A 63 -3.05 0.92 7.73
C ARG A 63 -4.44 0.55 8.22
N ALA A 64 -4.54 -0.40 9.13
CA ALA A 64 -5.82 -0.86 9.67
C ALA A 64 -6.60 0.28 10.33
N SER A 65 -5.87 1.20 10.97
CA SER A 65 -6.41 2.42 11.55
C SER A 65 -7.08 3.37 10.55
N ASP A 66 -6.89 3.20 9.24
CA ASP A 66 -7.55 4.01 8.22
C ASP A 66 -8.86 3.38 7.69
N PHE A 67 -9.28 2.21 8.21
CA PHE A 67 -10.46 1.50 7.72
C PHE A 67 -11.44 1.14 8.83
N SER A 68 -12.73 1.39 8.59
CA SER A 68 -13.82 0.79 9.35
C SER A 68 -14.13 -0.63 8.84
N LEU A 69 -14.39 -1.57 9.75
CA LEU A 69 -14.83 -2.93 9.38
C LEU A 69 -16.25 -2.94 8.78
N GLU A 70 -17.04 -1.89 9.02
CA GLU A 70 -18.43 -1.82 8.60
C GLU A 70 -18.60 -1.13 7.23
N SER A 71 -17.67 -0.25 6.84
CA SER A 71 -17.85 0.58 5.64
C SER A 71 -17.63 -0.18 4.33
N GLY A 72 -16.83 -1.24 4.36
CA GLY A 72 -16.45 -2.00 3.17
C GLY A 72 -15.48 -1.27 2.22
N ASP A 73 -14.97 -0.10 2.60
CA ASP A 73 -14.09 0.71 1.74
C ASP A 73 -12.83 -0.01 1.30
N ILE A 74 -12.25 -0.83 2.18
CA ILE A 74 -11.06 -1.62 1.85
C ILE A 74 -11.29 -2.53 0.63
N PHE A 75 -12.47 -3.15 0.54
CA PHE A 75 -12.81 -4.03 -0.57
C PHE A 75 -13.02 -3.25 -1.85
N ARG A 76 -13.73 -2.13 -1.77
CA ARG A 76 -13.91 -1.22 -2.91
C ARG A 76 -12.57 -0.74 -3.44
N ILE A 77 -11.64 -0.35 -2.57
CA ILE A 77 -10.29 0.09 -2.96
C ILE A 77 -9.49 -1.04 -3.61
N ILE A 78 -9.56 -2.27 -3.05
CA ILE A 78 -8.89 -3.45 -3.62
C ILE A 78 -9.44 -3.74 -5.02
N GLU A 79 -10.76 -3.72 -5.21
CA GLU A 79 -11.41 -3.97 -6.50
C GLU A 79 -11.12 -2.86 -7.52
N GLU A 80 -11.32 -1.59 -7.15
CA GLU A 80 -11.11 -0.43 -8.03
C GLU A 80 -9.65 -0.28 -8.51
N ASN A 81 -8.68 -0.77 -7.72
CA ASN A 81 -7.26 -0.75 -8.06
C ASN A 81 -6.73 -2.13 -8.52
N GLU A 82 -7.62 -3.11 -8.66
CA GLU A 82 -7.33 -4.47 -9.10
C GLU A 82 -6.19 -5.13 -8.29
N LEU A 83 -6.14 -4.94 -6.97
CA LEU A 83 -4.98 -5.33 -6.14
C LEU A 83 -4.95 -6.84 -5.85
N ASP A 84 -3.91 -7.53 -6.35
CA ASP A 84 -3.70 -8.98 -6.07
C ASP A 84 -3.05 -9.23 -4.71
N HIS A 85 -2.33 -8.23 -4.19
CA HIS A 85 -1.55 -8.30 -2.96
C HIS A 85 -1.71 -7.00 -2.19
N VAL A 86 -1.91 -7.11 -0.87
CA VAL A 86 -1.91 -5.98 0.06
C VAL A 86 -1.17 -6.38 1.33
N LEU A 87 -0.45 -5.44 1.95
CA LEU A 87 0.15 -5.64 3.27
C LEU A 87 -0.66 -4.89 4.32
N LEU A 88 -1.34 -5.61 5.20
CA LEU A 88 -2.10 -5.03 6.30
C LEU A 88 -1.20 -4.81 7.51
N VAL A 89 -1.15 -3.58 8.00
CA VAL A 89 -0.38 -3.17 9.18
C VAL A 89 -1.27 -2.40 10.14
N SER A 90 -0.97 -2.36 11.44
CA SER A 90 -1.74 -1.54 12.39
C SER A 90 -1.70 -0.05 12.04
N GLY A 91 -0.56 0.41 11.54
CA GLY A 91 -0.23 1.81 11.35
C GLY A 91 0.35 2.45 12.62
N ASP A 92 1.04 3.56 12.45
CA ASP A 92 1.58 4.33 13.58
C ASP A 92 0.47 5.06 14.35
N PRO A 93 0.66 5.33 15.66
CA PRO A 93 -0.23 6.22 16.41
C PRO A 93 -0.37 7.58 15.70
N PRO A 94 -1.56 8.20 15.73
CA PRO A 94 -1.77 9.46 15.03
C PRO A 94 -0.96 10.59 15.69
N GLU A 95 0.05 11.11 15.00
CA GLU A 95 0.69 12.39 15.33
C GLU A 95 -0.13 13.54 14.71
N GLY A 96 -1.18 13.95 15.41
CA GLY A 96 -2.20 14.84 14.86
C GLY A 96 -3.14 14.13 13.88
N ILE A 97 -4.39 14.59 13.77
CA ILE A 97 -5.41 13.94 12.93
C ILE A 97 -5.43 14.63 11.56
N LYS A 98 -4.64 14.13 10.61
CA LYS A 98 -4.72 14.55 9.18
C LYS A 98 -5.69 13.71 8.34
N ARG A 99 -6.01 12.51 8.79
CA ARG A 99 -6.84 11.52 8.08
C ARG A 99 -7.79 10.84 9.06
N GLU A 100 -8.84 10.24 8.54
CA GLU A 100 -9.80 9.45 9.33
C GLU A 100 -9.08 8.34 10.11
N PHE A 101 -9.46 8.15 11.37
CA PHE A 101 -8.85 7.20 12.27
C PHE A 101 -9.92 6.31 12.90
N HIS A 102 -9.73 5.00 12.78
CA HIS A 102 -10.57 3.95 13.34
C HIS A 102 -9.74 3.13 14.33
N ASN A 103 -10.38 2.70 15.42
CA ASN A 103 -9.77 1.79 16.39
C ASN A 103 -9.79 0.32 15.90
N THR A 104 -9.49 0.11 14.63
CA THR A 104 -9.55 -1.20 13.97
C THR A 104 -8.26 -1.96 14.21
N SER A 105 -8.38 -3.16 14.78
CA SER A 105 -7.26 -4.09 14.93
C SER A 105 -6.85 -4.64 13.57
N VAL A 106 -5.54 -4.68 13.30
CA VAL A 106 -4.99 -5.31 12.09
C VAL A 106 -5.39 -6.78 11.99
N LEU A 107 -5.51 -7.49 13.12
CA LEU A 107 -5.91 -8.90 13.13
C LEU A 107 -7.37 -9.07 12.70
N ASP A 108 -8.25 -8.16 13.10
CA ASP A 108 -9.65 -8.20 12.70
C ASP A 108 -9.81 -7.83 11.23
N LEU A 109 -9.06 -6.83 10.75
CA LEU A 109 -9.04 -6.48 9.33
C LEU A 109 -8.52 -7.65 8.47
N ILE A 110 -7.44 -8.33 8.89
CA ILE A 110 -6.94 -9.53 8.21
C ILE A 110 -8.02 -10.62 8.15
N ARG A 111 -8.75 -10.85 9.24
CA ARG A 111 -9.83 -11.86 9.27
C ARG A 111 -10.92 -11.53 8.25
N VAL A 112 -11.37 -10.28 8.22
CA VAL A 112 -12.42 -9.81 7.31
C VAL A 112 -11.96 -9.88 5.85
N VAL A 113 -10.74 -9.43 5.55
CA VAL A 113 -10.19 -9.47 4.19
C VAL A 113 -10.01 -10.89 3.67
N LYS A 114 -9.60 -11.84 4.53
CA LYS A 114 -9.41 -13.26 4.14
C LYS A 114 -10.71 -14.05 3.95
N GLN A 115 -11.84 -13.53 4.43
CA GLN A 115 -13.14 -14.20 4.33
C GLN A 115 -13.89 -13.89 3.02
N ARG A 116 -13.44 -12.88 2.27
CA ARG A 116 -13.87 -12.62 0.91
C ARG A 116 -12.86 -13.20 -0.07
#